data_AF-A0A9E3FBL2-F1
#
_entry.id   AF-A0A9E3FBL2-F1
#
_cell.length_a   1.000
_cell.length_b   1.000
_cell.length_c   1.000
_cell.angle_alpha   90.00
_cell.angle_beta   90.00
_cell.angle_gamma   90.00
#
_symmetry.space_group_name_H-M   'P 1'
#
loop_
_entity.id
_entity.type
_entity.pdbx_description
1 polymer ?
#
loop_
_entity_poly.entity_id
_entity_poly.type
_entity_poly.pdbx_seq_one_letter_code
_entity_poly.pdbx_strand_id
1 'polypeptide(L)'
;MSKRKQVRRMAACACAAAAGLAAAAGLYSEKTAAGSRPRPAAVFNGRQEERVDIRLRSLTTRATGQLTIEASEGGGRARLTTLGLPEPQTVNEAATTYVVWAVSGGRVQRLGELRRDERGNGGLAFERPAGFERYGVIVTAEKRPDVERPGDPVLTTRADEAGPLFPPRPAPAPTSTPTNAPAEKPRDNGNPKPAPVPSVANPRGTYRPGDFYGEVDDALAAQGGGRVIELEGDSAAAPNARASARAGLRSSSAYVRANFRGVPLPSSVGAGVYVLWGVVPDGRIVYMGSLPATEDLNRAEVYVRVPGFESDDYTLLVTAERARPAPSPDGRRLLKPTNAASVK
;
A
#
# COMPACT_ATOMS: atom_id res chain seq x y z
N MET A 1 27.19 -8.78 72.21
CA MET A 1 27.63 -10.05 71.62
C MET A 1 27.77 -9.89 70.11
N SER A 2 28.94 -10.29 69.61
CA SER A 2 29.34 -10.67 68.25
C SER A 2 29.03 -9.82 67.00
N LYS A 3 30.13 -9.31 66.43
CA LYS A 3 30.34 -8.80 65.05
C LYS A 3 30.50 -9.98 64.06
N ARG A 4 30.18 -9.78 62.77
CA ARG A 4 30.89 -10.29 61.54
C ARG A 4 30.08 -9.84 60.30
N LYS A 5 30.53 -8.92 59.42
CA LYS A 5 31.65 -8.86 58.44
C LYS A 5 31.51 -9.76 57.20
N GLN A 6 31.45 -9.08 56.04
CA GLN A 6 32.06 -9.37 54.72
C GLN A 6 31.51 -10.60 53.96
N VAL A 7 31.44 -10.65 52.61
CA VAL A 7 32.48 -10.38 51.61
C VAL A 7 31.85 -10.06 50.23
N ARG A 8 32.46 -9.09 49.52
CA ARG A 8 32.30 -8.75 48.10
C ARG A 8 32.88 -9.83 47.18
N ARG A 9 32.32 -10.05 45.99
CA ARG A 9 33.13 -10.41 44.80
C ARG A 9 32.60 -9.73 43.53
N MET A 10 33.41 -8.81 43.01
CA MET A 10 33.41 -8.39 41.61
C MET A 10 33.97 -9.51 40.73
N ALA A 11 33.50 -9.60 39.50
CA ALA A 11 34.26 -10.21 38.41
C ALA A 11 34.06 -9.35 37.15
N ALA A 12 35.05 -8.50 36.88
CA ALA A 12 35.24 -7.88 35.58
C ALA A 12 35.95 -8.90 34.68
N CYS A 13 35.44 -9.13 33.48
CA CYS A 13 36.14 -9.90 32.45
C CYS A 13 36.32 -8.99 31.25
N ALA A 14 37.53 -8.44 31.13
CA ALA A 14 38.02 -7.73 29.96
C ALA A 14 38.72 -8.76 29.07
N CYS A 15 38.28 -8.87 27.82
CA CYS A 15 39.06 -9.52 26.76
C CYS A 15 39.23 -8.52 25.63
N ALA A 16 40.45 -8.01 25.51
CA ALA A 16 40.98 -7.37 24.33
C ALA A 16 41.30 -8.44 23.28
N ALA A 17 40.97 -8.18 22.02
CA ALA A 17 41.61 -8.84 20.88
C ALA A 17 41.76 -7.81 19.75
N ALA A 18 42.95 -7.85 19.17
CA ALA A 18 43.57 -6.80 18.39
C ALA A 18 43.47 -7.02 16.88
N ALA A 19 43.88 -5.98 16.16
CA ALA A 19 44.62 -5.99 14.91
C ALA A 19 43.89 -6.29 13.59
N GLY A 20 43.91 -5.25 12.74
CA GLY A 20 44.51 -5.39 11.42
C GLY A 20 43.54 -5.36 10.24
N LEU A 21 43.54 -4.25 9.49
CA LEU A 21 43.55 -4.35 8.02
C LEU A 21 44.08 -3.07 7.38
N ALA A 22 44.93 -3.33 6.39
CA ALA A 22 45.88 -2.42 5.80
C ALA A 22 45.28 -1.46 4.79
N ALA A 23 45.94 -0.31 4.66
CA ALA A 23 45.83 0.59 3.52
C ALA A 23 46.42 -0.06 2.25
N ALA A 24 45.72 0.08 1.13
CA ALA A 24 46.30 -0.02 -0.21
C ALA A 24 45.76 1.14 -1.05
N ALA A 25 46.67 2.03 -1.43
CA ALA A 25 46.44 3.11 -2.38
C ALA A 25 46.98 2.70 -3.75
N GLY A 26 46.29 3.16 -4.80
CA GLY A 26 46.83 3.36 -6.14
C GLY A 26 46.78 2.17 -7.10
N LEU A 27 46.07 2.28 -8.22
CA LEU A 27 46.63 2.85 -9.45
C LEU A 27 45.57 2.95 -10.55
N TYR A 28 45.72 4.00 -11.37
CA TYR A 28 45.04 4.26 -12.62
C TYR A 28 45.21 3.11 -13.63
N SER A 29 44.19 2.85 -14.45
CA SER A 29 44.41 2.39 -15.82
C SER A 29 43.26 2.78 -16.75
N GLU A 30 43.64 3.00 -18.00
CA GLU A 30 43.00 3.84 -19.00
C GLU A 30 41.85 3.16 -19.78
N LYS A 31 40.86 3.99 -20.10
CA LYS A 31 40.27 4.18 -21.44
C LYS A 31 40.60 3.12 -22.50
N THR A 32 39.58 2.32 -22.86
CA THR A 32 39.41 1.83 -24.24
C THR A 32 37.93 1.91 -24.62
N ALA A 33 37.64 2.84 -25.53
CA ALA A 33 36.40 2.87 -26.29
C ALA A 33 36.49 1.82 -27.40
N ALA A 34 35.55 0.88 -27.44
CA ALA A 34 35.40 -0.03 -28.58
C ALA A 34 33.94 -0.49 -28.74
N GLY A 35 33.30 0.04 -29.79
CA GLY A 35 32.38 -0.71 -30.65
C GLY A 35 31.05 -1.17 -30.07
N SER A 36 30.04 -0.29 -30.13
CA SER A 36 28.63 -0.71 -30.15
C SER A 36 28.34 -1.53 -31.41
N ARG A 37 28.49 -2.85 -31.32
CA ARG A 37 27.93 -3.78 -32.32
C ARG A 37 26.39 -3.78 -32.17
N PRO A 38 25.62 -3.65 -33.27
CA PRO A 38 24.16 -3.76 -33.21
C PRO A 38 23.80 -5.17 -32.73
N ARG A 39 23.16 -5.23 -31.56
CA ARG A 39 22.62 -6.44 -30.97
C ARG A 39 21.50 -6.94 -31.90
N PRO A 40 21.55 -8.17 -32.43
CA PRO A 40 20.47 -8.68 -33.27
C PRO A 40 19.17 -8.66 -32.46
N ALA A 41 18.11 -8.11 -33.07
CA ALA A 41 16.78 -8.10 -32.51
C ALA A 41 16.36 -9.54 -32.20
N ALA A 42 16.21 -9.85 -30.91
CA ALA A 42 15.64 -11.11 -30.48
C ALA A 42 14.20 -11.18 -31.01
N VAL A 43 13.99 -12.12 -31.92
CA VAL A 43 12.65 -12.54 -32.36
C VAL A 43 11.95 -13.15 -31.14
N PHE A 44 11.14 -12.32 -30.48
CA PHE A 44 10.30 -12.70 -29.35
C PHE A 44 9.11 -13.50 -29.89
N ASN A 45 9.28 -14.81 -30.07
CA ASN A 45 8.19 -15.69 -30.46
C ASN A 45 7.24 -15.87 -29.25
N GLY A 46 6.02 -15.36 -29.43
CA GLY A 46 4.95 -15.24 -28.45
C GLY A 46 4.55 -16.55 -27.77
N ARG A 47 4.85 -16.60 -26.48
CA ARG A 47 3.98 -17.07 -25.38
C ARG A 47 4.58 -16.49 -24.11
N GLN A 48 4.42 -15.18 -23.93
CA GLN A 48 4.61 -14.58 -22.61
C GLN A 48 3.53 -15.21 -21.73
N GLU A 49 3.92 -16.18 -20.91
CA GLU A 49 3.13 -16.61 -19.76
C GLU A 49 2.75 -15.33 -19.01
N GLU A 50 1.45 -15.00 -19.04
CA GLU A 50 0.91 -13.87 -18.31
C GLU A 50 1.14 -14.16 -16.83
N ARG A 51 2.22 -13.59 -16.32
CA ARG A 51 2.62 -13.61 -14.93
C ARG A 51 2.63 -12.18 -14.43
N VAL A 52 1.96 -11.95 -13.32
CA VAL A 52 1.95 -10.65 -12.65
C VAL A 52 2.56 -10.79 -11.27
N ASP A 53 3.57 -9.97 -11.00
CA ASP A 53 4.26 -9.91 -9.72
C ASP A 53 3.84 -8.65 -8.96
N ILE A 54 3.18 -8.83 -7.82
CA ILE A 54 2.68 -7.76 -6.95
C ILE A 54 3.50 -7.74 -5.66
N ARG A 55 4.09 -6.60 -5.32
CA ARG A 55 4.85 -6.46 -4.08
C ARG A 55 3.94 -6.09 -2.91
N LEU A 56 4.01 -6.84 -1.82
CA LEU A 56 3.31 -6.52 -0.59
C LEU A 56 4.05 -5.41 0.16
N ARG A 57 3.28 -4.50 0.74
CA ARG A 57 3.77 -3.48 1.68
C ARG A 57 3.92 -4.10 3.05
N SER A 58 5.05 -3.82 3.70
CA SER A 58 5.29 -4.25 5.07
C SER A 58 4.75 -3.24 6.07
N LEU A 59 4.11 -3.77 7.12
CA LEU A 59 3.67 -3.02 8.29
C LEU A 59 4.51 -3.36 9.53
N THR A 60 5.43 -4.33 9.43
CA THR A 60 6.42 -4.66 10.46
C THR A 60 7.84 -4.34 9.97
N THR A 61 8.79 -4.35 10.91
CA THR A 61 10.20 -4.14 10.56
C THR A 61 10.74 -5.35 9.79
N ARG A 62 11.37 -5.10 8.64
CA ARG A 62 12.14 -6.06 7.82
C ARG A 62 11.38 -7.09 6.99
N ALA A 63 10.11 -7.35 7.24
CA ALA A 63 9.35 -8.28 6.40
C ALA A 63 9.18 -7.72 4.97
N THR A 64 9.23 -8.60 3.97
CA THR A 64 8.85 -8.29 2.59
C THR A 64 8.02 -9.43 2.02
N GLY A 65 7.12 -9.12 1.09
CA GLY A 65 6.30 -10.14 0.43
C GLY A 65 6.13 -9.85 -1.06
N GLN A 66 5.95 -10.91 -1.82
CA GLN A 66 5.65 -10.88 -3.24
C GLN A 66 4.54 -11.89 -3.54
N LEU A 67 3.51 -11.42 -4.24
CA LEU A 67 2.42 -12.22 -4.76
C LEU A 67 2.60 -12.37 -6.26
N THR A 68 2.92 -13.57 -6.71
CA THR A 68 2.99 -13.92 -8.12
C THR A 68 1.66 -14.53 -8.52
N ILE A 69 1.04 -14.03 -9.58
CA ILE A 69 -0.17 -14.59 -10.16
C ILE A 69 0.22 -15.15 -11.52
N GLU A 70 -0.07 -16.42 -11.74
CA GLU A 70 0.11 -17.11 -13.00
C GLU A 70 -1.26 -17.48 -13.55
N ALA A 71 -1.44 -17.30 -14.85
CA ALA A 71 -2.71 -17.58 -15.48
C ALA A 71 -3.05 -19.09 -15.42
N SER A 72 -4.26 -19.43 -14.98
CA SER A 72 -4.76 -20.81 -14.88
C SER A 72 -6.22 -20.88 -15.35
N GLU A 73 -6.73 -22.08 -15.69
CA GLU A 73 -8.12 -22.27 -16.12
C GLU A 73 -9.16 -21.76 -15.10
N GLY A 74 -8.81 -21.70 -13.81
CA GLY A 74 -9.64 -21.17 -12.72
C GLY A 74 -9.63 -19.65 -12.57
N GLY A 75 -8.95 -18.92 -13.45
CA GLY A 75 -8.77 -17.47 -13.38
C GLY A 75 -7.53 -17.02 -12.60
N GLY A 76 -6.53 -17.90 -12.47
CA GLY A 76 -5.22 -17.59 -11.94
C GLY A 76 -4.86 -18.39 -10.70
N ARG A 77 -3.67 -18.99 -10.70
CA ARG A 77 -3.03 -19.56 -9.52
C ARG A 77 -2.09 -18.50 -8.93
N ALA A 78 -2.26 -18.23 -7.65
CA ALA A 78 -1.44 -17.26 -6.94
C ALA A 78 -0.43 -17.96 -6.03
N ARG A 79 0.78 -17.41 -5.97
CA ARG A 79 1.86 -17.83 -5.08
C ARG A 79 2.35 -16.62 -4.31
N LEU A 80 2.09 -16.62 -3.01
CA LEU A 80 2.67 -15.68 -2.06
C LEU A 80 4.01 -16.21 -1.57
N THR A 81 5.05 -15.40 -1.65
CA THR A 81 6.34 -15.62 -1.00
C THR A 81 6.64 -14.46 -0.07
N THR A 82 7.24 -14.75 1.08
CA THR A 82 7.62 -13.75 2.08
C THR A 82 9.05 -13.99 2.55
N LEU A 83 9.75 -12.92 2.88
CA LEU A 83 11.11 -12.96 3.41
C LEU A 83 11.18 -12.13 4.70
N GLY A 84 11.91 -12.63 5.69
CA GLY A 84 12.16 -11.91 6.94
C GLY A 84 10.90 -11.66 7.78
N LEU A 85 9.90 -12.55 7.71
CA LEU A 85 8.80 -12.52 8.66
C LEU A 85 9.33 -12.81 10.08
N PRO A 86 9.00 -11.98 11.07
CA PRO A 86 9.40 -12.25 12.44
C PRO A 86 8.58 -13.41 13.03
N GLU A 87 8.92 -13.88 14.23
CA GLU A 87 8.09 -14.88 14.92
C GLU A 87 6.71 -14.29 15.23
N PRO A 88 5.58 -15.04 15.13
CA PRO A 88 4.26 -14.44 15.26
C PRO A 88 4.07 -13.87 16.66
N GLN A 89 4.67 -14.49 17.68
CA GLN A 89 4.69 -14.03 19.07
C GLN A 89 5.33 -12.64 19.24
N THR A 90 6.25 -12.24 18.36
CA THR A 90 6.88 -10.91 18.42
C THR A 90 6.03 -9.81 17.80
N VAL A 91 5.07 -10.18 16.93
CA VAL A 91 4.07 -9.26 16.39
C VAL A 91 2.89 -9.13 17.35
N ASN A 92 2.43 -10.27 17.86
CA ASN A 92 1.35 -10.38 18.83
C ASN A 92 1.67 -11.55 19.76
N GLU A 93 1.80 -11.31 21.07
CA GLU A 93 2.24 -12.32 22.04
C GLU A 93 1.38 -13.59 22.05
N ALA A 94 0.10 -13.49 21.69
CA ALA A 94 -0.81 -14.63 21.61
C ALA A 94 -0.78 -15.36 20.25
N ALA A 95 -0.11 -14.80 19.24
CA ALA A 95 -0.07 -15.38 17.90
C ALA A 95 0.88 -16.57 17.83
N THR A 96 0.44 -17.62 17.15
CA THR A 96 1.21 -18.84 16.92
C THR A 96 1.47 -19.11 15.44
N THR A 97 0.74 -18.44 14.55
CA THR A 97 0.82 -18.69 13.11
C THR A 97 0.54 -17.43 12.29
N TYR A 98 0.85 -17.48 10.99
CA TYR A 98 0.46 -16.46 10.03
C TYR A 98 -0.68 -16.97 9.15
N VAL A 99 -1.69 -16.13 8.93
CA VAL A 99 -2.84 -16.46 8.08
C VAL A 99 -2.92 -15.47 6.93
N VAL A 100 -3.17 -15.99 5.73
CA VAL A 100 -3.32 -15.21 4.50
C VAL A 100 -4.80 -15.07 4.19
N TRP A 101 -5.21 -13.85 3.85
CA TRP A 101 -6.58 -13.52 3.53
C TRP A 101 -6.67 -12.77 2.21
N ALA A 102 -7.74 -13.02 1.47
CA ALA A 102 -8.16 -12.18 0.36
C ALA A 102 -9.21 -11.17 0.85
N VAL A 103 -9.12 -9.94 0.35
CA VAL A 103 -10.04 -8.84 0.69
C VAL A 103 -10.58 -8.23 -0.60
N SER A 104 -11.90 -8.10 -0.73
CA SER A 104 -12.54 -7.49 -1.92
C SER A 104 -13.89 -6.90 -1.55
N GLY A 105 -14.09 -5.60 -1.81
CA GLY A 105 -15.39 -4.93 -1.58
C GLY A 105 -15.97 -5.13 -0.18
N GLY A 106 -15.12 -5.14 0.86
CA GLY A 106 -15.51 -5.36 2.25
C GLY A 106 -15.71 -6.83 2.66
N ARG A 107 -15.64 -7.77 1.70
CA ARG A 107 -15.62 -9.21 1.98
C ARG A 107 -14.21 -9.67 2.29
N VAL A 108 -14.11 -10.64 3.18
CA VAL A 108 -12.85 -11.30 3.55
C VAL A 108 -12.98 -12.80 3.37
N GLN A 109 -11.96 -13.44 2.82
CA GLN A 109 -11.89 -14.89 2.69
C GLN A 109 -10.53 -15.39 3.12
N ARG A 110 -10.50 -16.39 4.00
CA ARG A 110 -9.26 -17.06 4.42
C ARG A 110 -8.71 -17.89 3.25
N LEU A 111 -7.45 -17.69 2.91
CA LEU A 111 -6.76 -18.42 1.85
C LEU A 111 -5.95 -19.60 2.40
N GLY A 112 -5.40 -19.46 3.60
CA GLY A 112 -4.68 -20.53 4.26
C GLY A 112 -3.65 -20.05 5.27
N GLU A 113 -2.94 -21.01 5.84
CA GLU A 113 -1.82 -20.77 6.76
C GLU A 113 -0.53 -20.53 5.97
N LEU A 114 0.17 -19.44 6.28
CA LEU A 114 1.49 -19.15 5.73
C LEU A 114 2.56 -19.83 6.58
N ARG A 115 3.09 -20.95 6.08
CA ARG A 115 4.18 -21.67 6.75
C ARG A 115 5.47 -20.87 6.64
N ARG A 116 6.12 -20.62 7.79
CA ARG A 116 7.39 -19.91 7.91
C ARG A 116 8.52 -20.89 8.28
N ASP A 117 9.71 -20.68 7.74
CA ASP A 117 10.94 -21.35 8.18
C ASP A 117 11.65 -20.58 9.31
N GLU A 118 12.76 -21.13 9.82
CA GLU A 118 13.57 -20.50 10.88
C GLU A 118 14.21 -19.18 10.45
N ARG A 119 14.38 -18.96 9.14
CA ARG A 119 14.96 -17.72 8.57
C ARG A 119 13.90 -16.64 8.35
N GLY A 120 12.64 -16.93 8.66
CA GLY A 120 11.53 -16.02 8.44
C GLY A 120 11.00 -16.03 7.01
N ASN A 121 11.41 -16.97 6.16
CA ASN A 121 10.85 -17.11 4.82
C ASN A 121 9.54 -17.89 4.89
N GLY A 122 8.57 -17.51 4.07
CA GLY A 122 7.29 -18.20 4.01
C GLY A 122 6.75 -18.31 2.60
N GLY A 123 5.85 -19.26 2.40
CA GLY A 123 5.23 -19.48 1.11
C GLY A 123 3.82 -20.05 1.24
N LEU A 124 2.90 -19.56 0.41
CA LEU A 124 1.57 -20.12 0.25
C LEU A 124 1.16 -20.06 -1.22
N ALA A 125 0.71 -21.19 -1.77
CA ALA A 125 0.05 -21.24 -3.06
C ALA A 125 -1.46 -21.41 -2.86
N PHE A 126 -2.26 -20.68 -3.62
CA PHE A 126 -3.72 -20.75 -3.56
C PHE A 126 -4.33 -20.43 -4.93
N GLU A 127 -5.51 -20.96 -5.18
CA GLU A 127 -6.31 -20.57 -6.35
C GLU A 127 -7.03 -19.25 -6.06
N ARG A 128 -7.37 -18.50 -7.12
CA ARG A 128 -8.19 -17.29 -6.99
C ARG A 128 -9.46 -17.59 -6.16
N PRO A 129 -9.74 -16.82 -5.09
CA PRO A 129 -10.94 -17.00 -4.30
C PRO A 129 -12.23 -16.83 -5.13
N ALA A 130 -13.19 -17.73 -4.92
CA ALA A 130 -14.43 -17.74 -5.68
C ALA A 130 -15.24 -16.44 -5.44
N GLY A 131 -15.73 -15.83 -6.52
CA GLY A 131 -16.48 -14.57 -6.45
C GLY A 131 -15.64 -13.31 -6.20
N PHE A 132 -14.30 -13.42 -6.22
CA PHE A 132 -13.38 -12.29 -6.12
C PHE A 132 -12.76 -12.03 -7.49
N GLU A 133 -13.39 -11.15 -8.29
CA GLU A 133 -12.84 -10.74 -9.59
C GLU A 133 -11.57 -9.92 -9.44
N ARG A 134 -11.52 -9.05 -8.44
CA ARG A 134 -10.31 -8.36 -8.01
C ARG A 134 -10.21 -8.45 -6.50
N TYR A 135 -8.99 -8.55 -5.98
CA TYR A 135 -8.77 -8.71 -4.55
C TYR A 135 -7.43 -8.13 -4.11
N GLY A 136 -7.38 -7.70 -2.86
CA GLY A 136 -6.12 -7.51 -2.12
C GLY A 136 -5.77 -8.77 -1.34
N VAL A 137 -4.52 -8.90 -0.95
CA VAL A 137 -4.02 -9.95 -0.04
C VAL A 137 -3.45 -9.29 1.20
N ILE A 138 -3.85 -9.79 2.37
CA ILE A 138 -3.27 -9.43 3.65
C ILE A 138 -2.71 -10.66 4.36
N VAL A 139 -1.68 -10.46 5.15
CA VAL A 139 -1.09 -11.48 6.03
C VAL A 139 -1.20 -10.97 7.45
N THR A 140 -1.79 -11.75 8.36
CA THR A 140 -1.96 -11.42 9.78
C THR A 140 -1.28 -12.44 10.68
N ALA A 141 -0.86 -12.01 11.88
CA ALA A 141 -0.36 -12.91 12.92
C ALA A 141 -1.52 -13.32 13.84
N GLU A 142 -1.81 -14.63 13.92
CA GLU A 142 -3.03 -15.15 14.55
C GLU A 142 -2.74 -16.19 15.62
N LYS A 143 -3.62 -16.28 16.63
CA LYS A 143 -3.53 -17.29 17.70
C LYS A 143 -3.72 -18.72 17.19
N ARG A 144 -4.54 -18.89 16.15
CA ARG A 144 -4.85 -20.18 15.52
C ARG A 144 -5.06 -19.99 14.01
N PRO A 145 -4.83 -21.02 13.18
CA PRO A 145 -5.01 -20.90 11.73
C PRO A 145 -6.48 -20.86 11.30
N ASP A 146 -7.39 -21.26 12.19
CA ASP A 146 -8.82 -21.42 11.91
C ASP A 146 -9.68 -20.19 12.27
N VAL A 147 -9.05 -19.06 12.62
CA VAL A 147 -9.76 -17.81 12.97
C VAL A 147 -10.74 -17.39 11.87
N GLU A 148 -11.86 -16.79 12.28
CA GLU A 148 -12.94 -16.37 11.38
C GLU A 148 -12.71 -14.99 10.77
N ARG A 149 -11.96 -14.12 11.45
CA ARG A 149 -11.70 -12.74 11.03
C ARG A 149 -10.20 -12.43 11.12
N PRO A 150 -9.67 -11.63 10.19
CA PRO A 150 -8.28 -11.18 10.26
C PRO A 150 -8.10 -10.21 11.44
N GLY A 151 -6.99 -10.38 12.16
CA GLY A 151 -6.45 -9.39 13.09
C GLY A 151 -5.64 -8.30 12.38
N ASP A 152 -4.65 -7.74 13.07
CA ASP A 152 -3.83 -6.65 12.54
C ASP A 152 -2.91 -7.13 11.40
N PRO A 153 -2.90 -6.42 10.25
CA PRO A 153 -2.10 -6.81 9.11
C PRO A 153 -0.61 -6.58 9.34
N VAL A 154 0.19 -7.56 8.91
CA VAL A 154 1.66 -7.56 8.89
C VAL A 154 2.18 -7.23 7.50
N LEU A 155 1.57 -7.81 6.47
CA LEU A 155 1.81 -7.50 5.06
C LEU A 155 0.49 -7.23 4.36
N THR A 156 0.47 -6.32 3.38
CA THR A 156 -0.72 -6.02 2.58
C THR A 156 -0.39 -5.61 1.16
N THR A 157 -1.19 -6.02 0.18
CA THR A 157 -1.23 -5.39 -1.14
C THR A 157 -2.12 -4.13 -1.11
N ARG A 158 -2.29 -3.44 -2.24
CA ARG A 158 -3.42 -2.53 -2.45
C ARG A 158 -4.73 -3.32 -2.49
N ALA A 159 -5.83 -2.63 -2.17
CA ALA A 159 -7.16 -3.15 -2.44
C ALA A 159 -7.32 -3.42 -3.94
N ASP A 160 -7.94 -4.55 -4.27
CA ASP A 160 -8.25 -4.98 -5.63
C ASP A 160 -7.05 -5.03 -6.60
N GLU A 161 -5.83 -5.17 -6.07
CA GLU A 161 -4.61 -5.17 -6.89
C GLU A 161 -4.48 -6.44 -7.73
N ALA A 162 -4.79 -7.60 -7.15
CA ALA A 162 -4.82 -8.87 -7.82
C ALA A 162 -6.11 -9.04 -8.63
N GLY A 163 -6.03 -9.68 -9.77
CA GLY A 163 -7.18 -10.01 -10.62
C GLY A 163 -6.83 -11.12 -11.62
N PRO A 164 -7.81 -11.64 -12.36
CA PRO A 164 -7.58 -12.66 -13.36
C PRO A 164 -6.76 -12.09 -14.52
N LEU A 165 -5.79 -12.87 -14.98
CA LEU A 165 -4.96 -12.51 -16.13
C LEU A 165 -5.67 -12.80 -17.45
N PHE A 166 -6.48 -13.87 -17.48
CA PHE A 166 -7.42 -14.08 -18.58
C PHE A 166 -8.80 -13.50 -18.23
N PRO A 167 -9.36 -12.55 -19.03
CA PRO A 167 -10.79 -12.36 -19.01
C PRO A 167 -11.44 -13.72 -19.38
N PRO A 168 -12.55 -14.12 -18.72
CA PRO A 168 -13.27 -15.30 -19.16
C PRO A 168 -13.55 -15.13 -20.65
N ARG A 169 -13.08 -16.06 -21.48
CA ARG A 169 -13.39 -16.07 -22.90
C ARG A 169 -14.92 -15.94 -22.99
N PRO A 170 -15.47 -14.91 -23.64
CA PRO A 170 -16.91 -14.79 -23.75
C PRO A 170 -17.43 -16.10 -24.32
N ALA A 171 -18.41 -16.68 -23.64
CA ALA A 171 -19.03 -17.92 -24.11
C ALA A 171 -19.35 -17.76 -25.60
N PRO A 172 -19.04 -18.75 -26.45
CA PRO A 172 -19.31 -18.63 -27.87
C PRO A 172 -20.76 -18.22 -28.02
N ALA A 173 -20.98 -17.10 -28.72
CA ALA A 173 -22.33 -16.61 -28.98
C ALA A 173 -23.16 -17.78 -29.51
N PRO A 174 -24.39 -18.00 -29.02
CA PRO A 174 -25.23 -19.07 -29.52
C PRO A 174 -25.28 -18.92 -31.04
N THR A 175 -24.82 -19.96 -31.75
CA THR A 175 -24.76 -19.97 -33.20
C THR A 175 -26.18 -19.73 -33.70
N SER A 176 -26.48 -18.48 -34.08
CA SER A 176 -27.74 -18.14 -34.70
C SER A 176 -27.80 -18.92 -36.01
N THR A 177 -28.62 -19.96 -36.03
CA THR A 177 -28.91 -20.73 -37.23
C THR A 177 -29.37 -19.73 -38.30
N PRO A 178 -28.73 -19.68 -39.48
CA PRO A 178 -29.18 -18.79 -40.53
C PRO A 178 -30.54 -19.28 -41.04
N THR A 179 -31.61 -18.62 -40.59
CA THR A 179 -32.93 -18.71 -41.22
C THR A 179 -32.82 -18.03 -42.58
N ASN A 180 -32.75 -18.84 -43.64
CA ASN A 180 -32.91 -18.40 -45.02
C ASN A 180 -34.30 -17.76 -45.18
N ALA A 181 -34.34 -16.42 -45.33
CA ALA A 181 -35.50 -15.70 -45.81
C ALA A 181 -35.13 -14.96 -47.12
N PRO A 182 -36.05 -14.89 -48.10
CA PRO A 182 -35.72 -14.50 -49.47
C PRO A 182 -35.49 -13.00 -49.64
N ALA A 183 -34.63 -12.69 -50.62
CA ALA A 183 -34.24 -11.36 -51.04
C ALA A 183 -35.42 -10.43 -51.35
N GLU A 184 -35.38 -9.25 -50.75
CA GLU A 184 -36.22 -8.11 -51.13
C GLU A 184 -35.35 -6.88 -51.48
N LYS A 185 -35.91 -6.03 -52.33
CA LYS A 185 -35.29 -5.16 -53.35
C LYS A 185 -34.33 -4.05 -52.89
N PRO A 186 -33.47 -3.56 -53.81
CA PRO A 186 -32.63 -2.38 -53.61
C PRO A 186 -33.38 -1.06 -53.89
N ARG A 187 -33.37 -0.15 -52.90
CA ARG A 187 -33.69 1.30 -52.94
C ARG A 187 -32.93 1.92 -51.75
N ASP A 188 -32.34 3.10 -51.71
CA ASP A 188 -32.30 4.30 -52.56
C ASP A 188 -31.06 5.09 -52.08
N ASN A 189 -30.37 5.80 -52.97
CA ASN A 189 -29.15 6.56 -52.68
C ASN A 189 -29.50 7.89 -52.00
N GLY A 190 -29.65 7.87 -50.67
CA GLY A 190 -29.76 9.06 -49.83
C GLY A 190 -28.43 9.47 -49.22
N ASN A 191 -27.89 10.60 -49.68
CA ASN A 191 -26.65 11.23 -49.21
C ASN A 191 -26.64 11.41 -47.67
N PRO A 192 -25.68 10.87 -46.90
CA PRO A 192 -25.71 10.97 -45.45
C PRO A 192 -25.30 12.35 -44.96
N LYS A 193 -26.23 13.02 -44.26
CA LYS A 193 -25.97 14.20 -43.44
C LYS A 193 -24.90 13.84 -42.39
N PRO A 194 -23.77 14.60 -42.27
CA PRO A 194 -22.76 14.29 -41.27
C PRO A 194 -23.38 14.36 -39.88
N ALA A 195 -23.23 13.27 -39.13
CA ALA A 195 -23.70 13.18 -37.76
C ALA A 195 -23.03 14.26 -36.90
N PRO A 196 -23.75 14.86 -35.93
CA PRO A 196 -23.15 15.79 -34.99
C PRO A 196 -22.02 15.07 -34.25
N VAL A 197 -20.82 15.65 -34.34
CA VAL A 197 -19.64 15.21 -33.61
C VAL A 197 -20.03 15.16 -32.12
N PRO A 198 -19.97 14.02 -31.44
CA PRO A 198 -20.23 13.98 -30.01
C PRO A 198 -19.22 14.92 -29.34
N SER A 199 -19.73 15.93 -28.64
CA SER A 199 -18.93 16.72 -27.73
C SER A 199 -18.14 15.76 -26.85
N VAL A 200 -16.82 15.88 -26.90
CA VAL A 200 -15.89 15.23 -25.99
C VAL A 200 -16.15 15.82 -24.60
N ALA A 201 -17.21 15.35 -23.96
CA ALA A 201 -17.35 15.45 -22.52
C ALA A 201 -16.14 14.71 -21.97
N ASN A 202 -15.30 15.42 -21.22
CA ASN A 202 -14.14 14.87 -20.54
C ASN A 202 -14.48 13.47 -19.99
N PRO A 203 -13.69 12.43 -20.30
CA PRO A 203 -13.89 11.12 -19.70
C PRO A 203 -13.58 11.25 -18.21
N ARG A 204 -14.57 11.68 -17.42
CA ARG A 204 -14.65 11.34 -16.01
C ARG A 204 -14.68 9.82 -16.02
N GLY A 205 -13.52 9.22 -15.78
CA GLY A 205 -13.36 7.77 -15.78
C GLY A 205 -14.51 7.19 -14.97
N THR A 206 -15.25 6.26 -15.56
CA THR A 206 -16.28 5.52 -14.84
C THR A 206 -15.57 4.68 -13.79
N TYR A 207 -15.41 5.24 -12.59
CA TYR A 207 -14.84 4.52 -11.45
C TYR A 207 -15.74 3.31 -11.18
N ARG A 208 -15.14 2.12 -11.15
CA ARG A 208 -15.89 0.90 -10.87
C ARG A 208 -16.30 0.91 -9.40
N PRO A 209 -17.58 0.64 -9.06
CA PRO A 209 -18.01 0.49 -7.68
C PRO A 209 -17.09 -0.46 -6.91
N GLY A 210 -16.49 0.01 -5.82
CA GLY A 210 -15.60 -0.78 -4.95
C GLY A 210 -14.12 -0.42 -4.99
N ASP A 211 -13.64 0.38 -5.95
CA ASP A 211 -12.26 0.90 -5.90
C ASP A 211 -12.11 1.88 -4.74
N PHE A 212 -11.14 1.63 -3.86
CA PHE A 212 -10.82 2.51 -2.72
C PHE A 212 -10.57 3.96 -3.12
N TYR A 213 -9.84 4.20 -4.22
CA TYR A 213 -9.54 5.56 -4.67
C TYR A 213 -10.80 6.27 -5.18
N GLY A 214 -11.61 5.54 -5.95
CA GLY A 214 -12.92 6.01 -6.40
C GLY A 214 -13.86 6.29 -5.24
N GLU A 215 -13.88 5.44 -4.20
CA GLU A 215 -14.68 5.64 -2.99
C GLU A 215 -14.31 6.96 -2.28
N VAL A 216 -13.02 7.24 -2.13
CA VAL A 216 -12.54 8.49 -1.51
C VAL A 216 -12.93 9.70 -2.35
N ASP A 217 -12.71 9.65 -3.67
CA ASP A 217 -13.07 10.76 -4.57
C ASP A 217 -14.59 10.98 -4.62
N ASP A 218 -15.39 9.91 -4.65
CA ASP A 218 -16.85 9.97 -4.60
C ASP A 218 -17.35 10.52 -3.27
N ALA A 219 -16.75 10.11 -2.14
CA ALA A 219 -17.10 10.63 -0.82
C ALA A 219 -16.81 12.14 -0.72
N LEU A 220 -15.66 12.59 -1.21
CA LEU A 220 -15.32 14.01 -1.24
C LEU A 220 -16.25 14.77 -2.21
N ALA A 221 -16.51 14.24 -3.40
CA ALA A 221 -17.40 14.85 -4.39
C ALA A 221 -18.84 15.01 -3.88
N ALA A 222 -19.37 14.01 -3.17
CA ALA A 222 -20.69 14.04 -2.56
C ALA A 222 -20.86 15.17 -1.53
N GLN A 223 -19.75 15.71 -1.01
CA GLN A 223 -19.71 16.84 -0.06
C GLN A 223 -19.26 18.15 -0.72
N GLY A 224 -19.51 18.32 -2.02
CA GLY A 224 -19.08 19.52 -2.74
C GLY A 224 -17.57 19.58 -2.97
N GLY A 225 -16.88 18.44 -2.94
CA GLY A 225 -15.43 18.33 -3.12
C GLY A 225 -14.61 18.27 -1.83
N GLY A 226 -15.27 18.22 -0.68
CA GLY A 226 -14.66 18.21 0.66
C GLY A 226 -14.08 19.57 1.07
N ARG A 227 -13.74 19.68 2.36
CA ARG A 227 -13.05 20.86 2.90
C ARG A 227 -11.58 20.83 2.51
N VAL A 228 -11.07 21.97 2.05
CA VAL A 228 -9.63 22.14 1.79
C VAL A 228 -8.93 22.49 3.10
N ILE A 229 -7.90 21.70 3.43
CA ILE A 229 -7.02 21.90 4.58
C ILE A 229 -5.61 22.11 4.05
N GLU A 230 -5.03 23.27 4.31
CA GLU A 230 -3.64 23.56 4.00
C GLU A 230 -2.77 23.33 5.22
N LEU A 231 -1.65 22.64 5.01
CA LEU A 231 -0.66 22.37 6.04
C LEU A 231 0.68 23.03 5.67
N GLU A 232 1.28 23.65 6.65
CA GLU A 232 2.59 24.29 6.56
C GLU A 232 3.60 23.56 7.44
N GLY A 233 4.81 23.42 6.89
CA GLY A 233 6.00 22.95 7.56
C GLY A 233 6.30 23.67 8.86
N ASP A 234 6.68 22.90 9.87
CA ASP A 234 7.26 23.47 11.08
C ASP A 234 8.60 24.13 10.75
N SER A 235 8.83 25.34 11.25
CA SER A 235 10.01 26.14 10.92
C SER A 235 11.32 25.50 11.37
N ALA A 236 11.30 24.67 12.42
CA ALA A 236 12.49 24.00 12.93
C ALA A 236 12.74 22.66 12.22
N ALA A 237 11.69 21.89 11.94
CA ALA A 237 11.83 20.55 11.38
C ALA A 237 11.81 20.50 9.86
N ALA A 238 10.96 21.29 9.20
CA ALA A 238 10.70 21.19 7.77
C ALA A 238 10.15 22.50 7.18
N PRO A 239 10.91 23.61 7.19
CA PRO A 239 10.40 24.94 6.83
C PRO A 239 9.84 25.04 5.40
N ASN A 240 10.35 24.22 4.48
CA ASN A 240 9.92 24.20 3.07
C ASN A 240 8.78 23.20 2.80
N ALA A 241 8.38 22.42 3.81
CA ALA A 241 7.33 21.44 3.64
C ALA A 241 5.97 22.13 3.57
N ARG A 242 5.11 21.62 2.69
CA ARG A 242 3.74 22.08 2.48
C ARG A 242 2.88 20.87 2.14
N ALA A 243 1.60 20.93 2.50
CA ALA A 243 0.62 19.99 1.99
C ALA A 243 -0.72 20.68 1.76
N SER A 244 -1.48 20.13 0.81
CA SER A 244 -2.88 20.47 0.60
C SER A 244 -3.68 19.19 0.67
N ALA A 245 -4.76 19.21 1.43
CA ALA A 245 -5.64 18.06 1.60
C ALA A 245 -7.09 18.45 1.36
N ARG A 246 -7.86 17.54 0.79
CA ARG A 246 -9.32 17.56 0.81
C ARG A 246 -9.79 16.52 1.82
N ALA A 247 -10.63 16.95 2.74
CA ALA A 247 -11.14 16.15 3.84
C ALA A 247 -12.67 16.17 3.86
N GLY A 248 -13.28 15.06 4.25
CA GLY A 248 -14.72 14.92 4.31
C GLY A 248 -15.16 13.73 5.15
N LEU A 249 -16.45 13.68 5.49
CA LEU A 249 -17.05 12.63 6.31
C LEU A 249 -18.22 11.97 5.58
N ARG A 250 -18.19 10.66 5.35
CA ARG A 250 -19.33 9.94 4.78
C ARG A 250 -19.55 8.65 5.54
N SER A 251 -20.79 8.38 5.93
CA SER A 251 -21.18 7.15 6.62
C SER A 251 -20.26 6.82 7.83
N SER A 252 -20.05 7.81 8.69
CA SER A 252 -19.18 7.69 9.90
C SER A 252 -17.72 7.32 9.59
N SER A 253 -17.25 7.60 8.38
CA SER A 253 -15.86 7.44 7.98
C SER A 253 -15.28 8.76 7.49
N ALA A 254 -14.09 9.10 7.97
CA ALA A 254 -13.33 10.24 7.47
C ALA A 254 -12.56 9.83 6.21
N TYR A 255 -12.63 10.68 5.20
CA TYR A 255 -11.96 10.51 3.91
C TYR A 255 -10.99 11.66 3.71
N VAL A 256 -9.76 11.35 3.31
CA VAL A 256 -8.73 12.36 3.05
C VAL A 256 -8.01 12.03 1.75
N ARG A 257 -7.87 13.05 0.90
CA ARG A 257 -6.95 13.04 -0.24
C ARG A 257 -5.94 14.17 -0.05
N ALA A 258 -4.67 13.83 0.14
CA ALA A 258 -3.61 14.79 0.46
C ALA A 258 -2.45 14.72 -0.55
N ASN A 259 -1.88 15.88 -0.85
CA ASN A 259 -0.66 16.02 -1.65
C ASN A 259 0.40 16.74 -0.82
N PHE A 260 1.62 16.20 -0.81
CA PHE A 260 2.73 16.69 -0.02
C PHE A 260 3.85 17.21 -0.92
N ARG A 261 4.50 18.30 -0.51
CA ARG A 261 5.62 18.92 -1.23
C ARG A 261 6.69 19.38 -0.24
N GLY A 262 7.96 19.26 -0.62
CA GLY A 262 9.09 19.69 0.20
C GLY A 262 9.23 18.95 1.53
N VAL A 263 8.57 17.80 1.71
CA VAL A 263 8.67 16.98 2.91
C VAL A 263 10.00 16.24 2.90
N PRO A 264 10.88 16.45 3.91
CA PRO A 264 12.18 15.78 3.97
C PRO A 264 12.00 14.26 4.18
N LEU A 265 13.06 13.46 4.00
CA LEU A 265 13.00 12.04 4.38
C LEU A 265 12.94 11.91 5.92
N PRO A 266 12.19 10.94 6.49
CA PRO A 266 12.08 10.81 7.95
C PRO A 266 13.42 10.77 8.67
N SER A 267 14.40 10.04 8.12
CA SER A 267 15.74 9.90 8.69
C SER A 267 16.48 11.24 8.81
N SER A 268 16.25 12.18 7.89
CA SER A 268 16.90 13.50 7.91
C SER A 268 16.40 14.42 9.02
N VAL A 269 15.23 14.12 9.61
CA VAL A 269 14.70 14.82 10.80
C VAL A 269 14.77 13.98 12.07
N GLY A 270 15.53 12.87 12.02
CA GLY A 270 15.68 11.93 13.14
C GLY A 270 14.41 11.16 13.48
N ALA A 271 13.58 10.88 12.47
CA ALA A 271 12.37 10.08 12.57
C ALA A 271 12.49 8.78 11.76
N GLY A 272 11.68 7.79 12.12
CA GLY A 272 11.53 6.54 11.38
C GLY A 272 10.33 6.54 10.43
N VAL A 273 9.30 7.35 10.72
CA VAL A 273 8.04 7.40 9.97
C VAL A 273 7.36 8.75 10.12
N TYR A 274 6.57 9.13 9.11
CA TYR A 274 5.58 10.18 9.25
C TYR A 274 4.18 9.62 9.48
N VAL A 275 3.44 10.22 10.40
CA VAL A 275 2.08 9.80 10.72
C VAL A 275 1.12 10.95 10.45
N LEU A 276 0.01 10.64 9.76
CA LEU A 276 -1.12 11.54 9.57
C LEU A 276 -2.13 11.32 10.70
N TRP A 277 -2.53 12.41 11.33
CA TRP A 277 -3.52 12.45 12.40
C TRP A 277 -4.68 13.36 12.01
N GLY A 278 -5.88 12.99 12.46
CA GLY A 278 -7.05 13.86 12.49
C GLY A 278 -7.19 14.43 13.88
N VAL A 279 -7.39 15.74 14.00
CA VAL A 279 -7.63 16.42 15.28
C VAL A 279 -9.06 16.95 15.26
N VAL A 280 -9.89 16.41 16.14
CA VAL A 280 -11.32 16.73 16.28
C VAL A 280 -11.48 17.96 17.20
N PRO A 281 -12.55 18.77 17.10
CA PRO A 281 -12.69 20.00 17.89
C PRO A 281 -12.73 19.78 19.41
N ASP A 282 -13.11 18.58 19.84
CA ASP A 282 -13.07 18.15 21.25
C ASP A 282 -11.64 17.86 21.77
N GLY A 283 -10.62 18.08 20.93
CA GLY A 283 -9.21 17.86 21.25
C GLY A 283 -8.75 16.42 21.07
N ARG A 284 -9.64 15.48 20.71
CA ARG A 284 -9.23 14.11 20.42
C ARG A 284 -8.35 14.07 19.16
N ILE A 285 -7.33 13.21 19.22
CA ILE A 285 -6.41 12.95 18.12
C ILE A 285 -6.63 11.51 17.66
N VAL A 286 -6.89 11.33 16.36
CA VAL A 286 -7.19 10.05 15.74
C VAL A 286 -6.07 9.70 14.77
N TYR A 287 -5.49 8.52 14.92
CA TYR A 287 -4.51 7.99 13.97
C TYR A 287 -5.19 7.72 12.63
N MET A 288 -4.77 8.40 11.56
CA MET A 288 -5.34 8.21 10.23
C MET A 288 -4.49 7.31 9.33
N GLY A 289 -3.20 7.17 9.63
CA GLY A 289 -2.32 6.28 8.90
C GLY A 289 -0.88 6.76 8.88
N SER A 290 0.02 5.84 8.56
CA SER A 290 1.42 6.18 8.31
C SER A 290 1.62 6.56 6.85
N LEU A 291 2.38 7.62 6.62
CA LEU A 291 2.74 8.07 5.27
C LEU A 291 3.95 7.28 4.75
N PRO A 292 4.11 7.19 3.41
CA PRO A 292 5.32 6.66 2.79
C PRO A 292 6.59 7.34 3.32
N ALA A 293 7.57 6.54 3.75
CA ALA A 293 8.87 7.01 4.23
C ALA A 293 9.89 7.13 3.08
N THR A 294 9.43 7.54 1.89
CA THR A 294 10.25 7.62 0.67
C THR A 294 10.10 9.00 0.02
N GLU A 295 11.00 9.33 -0.90
CA GLU A 295 10.92 10.57 -1.68
C GLU A 295 9.63 10.68 -2.51
N ASP A 296 8.99 9.55 -2.80
CA ASP A 296 7.72 9.49 -3.52
C ASP A 296 6.59 10.19 -2.78
N LEU A 297 6.69 10.40 -1.46
CA LEU A 297 5.71 11.19 -0.71
C LEU A 297 5.53 12.58 -1.35
N ASN A 298 6.61 13.16 -1.88
CA ASN A 298 6.58 14.47 -2.54
C ASN A 298 5.97 14.47 -3.94
N ARG A 299 5.62 13.30 -4.48
CA ARG A 299 5.10 13.12 -5.85
C ARG A 299 3.74 12.41 -5.86
N ALA A 300 3.45 11.63 -4.83
CA ALA A 300 2.25 10.84 -4.71
C ALA A 300 1.09 11.64 -4.11
N GLU A 301 -0.12 11.22 -4.48
CA GLU A 301 -1.32 11.55 -3.73
C GLU A 301 -1.58 10.46 -2.69
N VAL A 302 -1.91 10.89 -1.48
CA VAL A 302 -2.20 10.01 -0.35
C VAL A 302 -3.70 9.99 -0.14
N TYR A 303 -4.27 8.79 -0.15
CA TYR A 303 -5.70 8.55 0.05
C TYR A 303 -5.88 7.78 1.36
N VAL A 304 -6.80 8.26 2.19
CA VAL A 304 -7.04 7.72 3.53
C VAL A 304 -8.53 7.58 3.78
N ARG A 305 -8.92 6.47 4.41
CA ARG A 305 -10.24 6.25 4.97
C ARG A 305 -10.11 5.76 6.40
N VAL A 306 -10.78 6.43 7.33
CA VAL A 306 -10.78 6.07 8.75
C VAL A 306 -12.22 5.86 9.21
N PRO A 307 -12.64 4.63 9.56
CA PRO A 307 -13.97 4.39 10.10
C PRO A 307 -14.10 4.90 11.54
N GLY A 308 -15.33 5.07 12.02
CA GLY A 308 -15.62 5.49 13.40
C GLY A 308 -15.33 6.97 13.65
N PHE A 309 -15.37 7.78 12.60
CA PHE A 309 -15.16 9.21 12.68
C PHE A 309 -16.53 9.90 12.75
N GLU A 310 -16.77 10.68 13.80
CA GLU A 310 -18.10 11.22 14.11
C GLU A 310 -18.23 12.71 13.82
N SER A 311 -17.12 13.38 13.53
CA SER A 311 -17.07 14.82 13.27
C SER A 311 -16.56 15.09 11.87
N ASP A 312 -17.26 15.92 11.11
CA ASP A 312 -16.80 16.44 9.81
C ASP A 312 -15.88 17.67 9.98
N ASP A 313 -15.79 18.22 11.19
CA ASP A 313 -14.98 19.38 11.54
C ASP A 313 -13.61 19.01 12.14
N TYR A 314 -12.85 18.13 11.50
CA TYR A 314 -11.50 17.79 11.95
C TYR A 314 -10.40 18.47 11.13
N THR A 315 -9.34 18.92 11.80
CA THR A 315 -8.11 19.36 11.11
C THR A 315 -7.13 18.20 10.95
N LEU A 316 -6.11 18.38 10.13
CA LEU A 316 -5.04 17.41 9.94
C LEU A 316 -3.75 17.87 10.59
N LEU A 317 -2.96 16.91 11.07
CA LEU A 317 -1.63 17.11 11.61
C LEU A 317 -0.71 16.00 11.08
N VAL A 318 0.53 16.35 10.72
CA VAL A 318 1.57 15.34 10.42
C VAL A 318 2.69 15.45 11.43
N THR A 319 3.07 14.32 12.00
CA THR A 319 4.20 14.24 12.95
C THR A 319 5.31 13.34 12.44
N ALA A 320 6.51 13.56 12.97
CA ALA A 320 7.70 12.78 12.70
C ALA A 320 8.01 11.87 13.89
N GLU A 321 7.68 10.59 13.75
CA GLU A 321 7.71 9.60 14.83
C GLU A 321 8.96 8.70 14.72
N ARG A 322 9.54 8.31 15.86
CA ARG A 322 10.75 7.47 15.89
C ARG A 322 10.50 6.02 15.50
N ALA A 323 9.34 5.48 15.86
CA ALA A 323 9.00 4.07 15.67
C ALA A 323 7.50 3.88 15.41
N ARG A 324 7.12 2.68 14.97
CA ARG A 324 5.73 2.25 14.82
C ARG A 324 5.40 1.14 15.83
N PRO A 325 4.14 1.05 16.31
CA PRO A 325 3.09 2.06 16.19
C PRO A 325 3.35 3.26 17.12
N ALA A 326 2.93 4.46 16.70
CA ALA A 326 2.92 5.63 17.58
C ALA A 326 1.54 5.73 18.26
N PRO A 327 1.42 5.51 19.59
CA PRO A 327 0.13 5.55 20.27
C PRO A 327 -0.42 6.98 20.41
N SER A 328 0.46 7.97 20.39
CA SER A 328 0.16 9.39 20.43
C SER A 328 1.23 10.15 19.65
N PRO A 329 0.94 11.38 19.18
CA PRO A 329 1.94 12.20 18.52
C PRO A 329 3.09 12.59 19.47
N ASP A 330 4.35 12.38 19.10
CA ASP A 330 5.57 12.67 19.90
C ASP A 330 5.89 14.18 20.03
N GLY A 331 4.88 15.04 19.85
CA GLY A 331 5.02 16.52 19.89
C GLY A 331 5.83 17.13 18.74
N ARG A 332 6.63 16.35 18.01
CA ARG A 332 7.41 16.76 16.84
C ARG A 332 6.51 16.91 15.62
N ARG A 333 5.83 18.06 15.56
CA ARG A 333 4.98 18.46 14.44
C ARG A 333 5.87 18.72 13.21
N LEU A 334 5.56 18.04 12.12
CA LEU A 334 6.22 18.24 10.83
C LEU A 334 5.42 19.21 9.96
N LEU A 335 4.12 18.99 9.87
CA LEU A 335 3.18 19.86 9.16
C LEU A 335 2.01 20.20 10.09
N LYS A 336 1.67 21.48 10.19
CA LYS A 336 0.57 22.02 11.00
C LYS A 336 -0.42 22.76 10.12
N PRO A 337 -1.71 22.82 10.49
CA PRO A 337 -2.71 23.53 9.69
C PRO A 337 -2.46 25.03 9.69
N THR A 338 -2.52 25.64 8.50
CA THR A 338 -2.34 27.10 8.33
C THR A 338 -3.59 27.86 8.73
N ASN A 339 -4.77 27.28 8.49
CA ASN A 339 -6.08 27.91 8.68
C ASN A 339 -6.83 27.45 9.93
N ALA A 340 -6.16 26.77 10.87
CA ALA A 340 -6.79 26.50 12.15
C ALA A 340 -6.90 27.82 12.91
N ALA A 341 -8.11 28.41 12.92
CA ALA A 341 -8.50 29.32 13.98
C ALA A 341 -8.05 28.64 15.28
N SER A 342 -7.13 29.28 15.99
CA SER A 342 -6.38 28.67 17.08
C SER A 342 -7.34 28.06 18.09
N VAL A 343 -7.50 26.73 18.03
CA VAL A 343 -8.14 25.95 19.09
C VAL A 343 -7.19 26.07 20.27
N LYS A 344 -7.50 27.01 21.17
CA LYS A 344 -6.76 27.25 22.41
C LYS A 344 -6.99 26.13 23.40
#